data_AF-A0A1V5A7C1-F1
#
_entry.id   AF-A0A1V5A7C1-F1
#
_cell.length_a   1.000
_cell.length_b   1.000
_cell.length_c   1.000
_cell.angle_alpha   90.00
_cell.angle_beta   90.00
_cell.angle_gamma   90.00
#
_symmetry.space_group_name_H-M   'P 1'
#
loop_
_entity.id
_entity.type
_entity.pdbx_description
1 polymer ?
#
loop_
_entity_poly.entity_id
_entity_poly.type
_entity_poly.pdbx_seq_one_letter_code
_entity_poly.pdbx_strand_id
1 'polypeptide(L)' 'MLMTDLQREHEFVEAGNLRDLQGQYDKAITAYDSALRIDPEDADALYDKGETLEKMGRLMEAQKCYTLAMNLWNGY' A
#
# COMPACT_ATOMS: atom_id res chain seq x y z
N MET A 1 21.70 -6.84 7.60
CA MET A 1 21.32 -6.26 6.30
C MET A 1 19.81 -6.25 6.08
N LEU A 2 19.02 -7.19 6.66
CA LEU A 2 17.55 -7.22 6.55
C LEU A 2 16.81 -6.18 7.41
N MET A 3 17.35 -5.80 8.56
CA MET A 3 16.69 -4.87 9.52
C MET A 3 16.43 -3.47 8.93
N THR A 4 17.20 -3.04 7.92
CA THR A 4 17.10 -1.71 7.31
C THR A 4 16.12 -1.64 6.13
N ASP A 5 15.72 -2.78 5.58
CA ASP A 5 14.81 -2.83 4.44
C ASP A 5 13.36 -2.91 4.93
N LEU A 6 13.06 -3.79 5.90
CA LEU A 6 11.76 -3.77 6.62
C LEU A 6 11.45 -2.43 7.28
N GLN A 7 12.45 -1.80 7.92
CA GLN A 7 12.23 -0.48 8.51
C GLN A 7 11.91 0.59 7.45
N ARG A 8 12.42 0.44 6.22
CA ARG A 8 12.12 1.35 5.10
C ARG A 8 10.75 1.10 4.49
N GLU A 9 10.28 -0.15 4.46
CA GLU A 9 8.92 -0.48 4.02
C GLU A 9 7.89 0.22 4.91
N HIS A 10 7.97 0.03 6.23
CA HIS A 10 7.09 0.72 7.18
C HIS A 10 7.15 2.25 7.06
N GLU A 11 8.32 2.84 6.83
CA GLU A 11 8.45 4.29 6.56
C GLU A 11 7.70 4.73 5.28
N PHE A 12 7.71 3.91 4.23
CA PHE A 12 6.98 4.20 3.00
C PHE A 12 5.47 4.08 3.19
N VAL A 13 4.98 3.11 3.97
CA VAL A 13 3.56 2.95 4.30
C VAL A 13 3.06 4.16 5.09
N GLU A 14 3.76 4.56 6.14
CA GLU A 14 3.45 5.75 6.94
C GLU A 14 3.45 7.03 6.09
N ALA A 15 4.43 7.16 5.19
CA ALA A 15 4.46 8.28 4.24
C ALA A 15 3.27 8.25 3.27
N GLY A 16 2.84 7.06 2.82
CA GLY A 16 1.65 6.86 2.00
C GLY A 16 0.39 7.35 2.72
N ASN A 17 0.19 6.89 3.95
CA ASN A 17 -0.95 7.23 4.80
C ASN A 17 -1.05 8.74 5.04
N LEU A 18 0.08 9.38 5.36
CA LEU A 18 0.11 10.84 5.54
C LEU A 18 -0.26 11.60 4.26
N ARG A 19 0.18 11.12 3.09
CA ARG A 19 -0.14 11.77 1.80
C ARG A 19 -1.59 11.57 1.40
N ASP A 20 -2.15 10.41 1.69
CA ASP A 20 -3.57 10.12 1.45
C ASP A 20 -4.47 11.05 2.28
N LEU A 21 -4.15 11.23 3.56
CA LEU A 21 -4.83 12.20 4.45
C LEU A 21 -4.72 13.65 3.96
N GLN A 22 -3.65 13.99 3.24
CA GLN A 22 -3.47 15.31 2.63
C GLN A 22 -4.16 15.45 1.25
N GLY A 23 -4.87 14.42 0.78
CA GLY A 23 -5.49 14.37 -0.55
C GLY A 23 -4.48 14.27 -1.70
N GLN A 24 -3.21 13.96 -1.41
CA GLN A 24 -2.15 13.79 -2.41
C GLN A 24 -2.08 12.34 -2.87
N TYR A 25 -3.18 11.84 -3.45
CA TYR A 25 -3.38 10.42 -3.75
C TYR A 25 -2.30 9.81 -4.65
N ASP A 26 -1.84 10.52 -5.69
CA ASP A 26 -0.75 10.01 -6.56
C ASP A 26 0.56 9.76 -5.80
N LYS A 27 0.86 10.62 -4.82
CA LYS A 27 2.07 10.46 -3.99
C LYS A 27 1.90 9.36 -2.97
N ALA A 28 0.69 9.17 -2.44
CA ALA A 28 0.37 8.06 -1.55
C ALA A 28 0.58 6.73 -2.27
N ILE A 29 0.03 6.58 -3.48
CA ILE A 29 0.22 5.39 -4.33
C ILE A 29 1.71 5.13 -4.59
N THR A 30 2.48 6.16 -4.93
CA THR A 30 3.93 6.01 -5.17
C THR A 30 4.68 5.53 -3.92
N ALA A 31 4.24 5.95 -2.73
CA ALA A 31 4.82 5.51 -1.47
C ALA A 31 4.46 4.04 -1.19
N TYR A 32 3.20 3.64 -1.32
CA TYR A 32 2.79 2.23 -1.20
C TYR A 32 3.50 1.34 -2.23
N ASP A 33 3.67 1.78 -3.47
CA ASP A 33 4.44 1.05 -4.49
C ASP A 33 5.90 0.85 -4.07
N SER A 34 6.46 1.80 -3.33
CA SER A 34 7.82 1.69 -2.81
C SER A 34 7.91 0.72 -1.63
N ALA A 35 6.90 0.70 -0.76
CA ALA A 35 6.75 -0.30 0.30
C ALA A 35 6.61 -1.71 -0.28
N LEU A 36 5.69 -1.89 -1.24
CA LEU A 36 5.40 -3.17 -1.90
C LEU A 36 6.55 -3.70 -2.77
N ARG A 37 7.52 -2.85 -3.14
CA ARG A 37 8.75 -3.31 -3.80
C ARG A 37 9.73 -3.94 -2.81
N ILE A 38 9.67 -3.55 -1.55
CA ILE A 38 10.49 -4.10 -0.47
C ILE A 38 9.82 -5.35 0.08
N ASP A 39 8.55 -5.25 0.46
CA ASP A 39 7.71 -6.37 0.88
C ASP A 39 6.46 -6.48 -0.01
N PRO A 40 6.49 -7.34 -1.05
CA PRO A 40 5.34 -7.56 -1.93
C PRO A 40 4.15 -8.24 -1.24
N GLU A 41 4.35 -8.80 -0.05
CA GLU A 41 3.35 -9.53 0.73
C GLU A 41 2.80 -8.69 1.89
N ASP A 42 3.12 -7.39 1.95
CA ASP A 42 2.51 -6.45 2.88
C ASP A 42 1.04 -6.22 2.49
N ALA A 43 0.17 -6.97 3.17
CA ALA A 43 -1.27 -6.89 2.99
C ALA A 43 -1.87 -5.55 3.44
N ASP A 44 -1.25 -4.88 4.41
CA ASP A 44 -1.72 -3.59 4.92
C ASP A 44 -1.42 -2.49 3.88
N ALA A 45 -0.22 -2.46 3.30
CA ALA A 45 0.10 -1.54 2.20
C ALA A 45 -0.77 -1.77 0.94
N LEU A 46 -1.11 -3.02 0.62
CA LEU A 46 -2.05 -3.33 -0.47
C LEU A 46 -3.45 -2.83 -0.16
N TYR A 47 -3.91 -2.96 1.07
CA TYR A 47 -5.21 -2.47 1.50
C TYR A 47 -5.27 -0.93 1.44
N ASP A 48 -4.30 -0.25 2.04
CA ASP A 48 -4.22 1.21 2.08
C ASP A 48 -4.12 1.81 0.66
N LYS A 49 -3.31 1.19 -0.22
CA LYS A 49 -3.27 1.55 -1.64
C LYS A 49 -4.63 1.38 -2.32
N GLY A 50 -5.37 0.32 -1.97
CA GLY A 50 -6.72 0.07 -2.45
C GLY A 50 -7.68 1.20 -2.07
N GLU A 51 -7.66 1.63 -0.81
CA GLU A 51 -8.48 2.74 -0.32
C GLU A 51 -8.16 4.06 -1.04
N THR A 52 -6.86 4.37 -1.23
CA THR A 52 -6.44 5.54 -1.99
C THR A 52 -6.93 5.51 -3.43
N LEU A 53 -6.83 4.36 -4.10
CA LEU A 53 -7.31 4.19 -5.48
C LEU A 53 -8.83 4.35 -5.58
N GLU A 54 -9.57 3.88 -4.56
CA GLU A 54 -11.01 4.07 -4.47
C GLU A 54 -11.39 5.54 -4.32
N LYS A 55 -10.67 6.30 -3.48
CA LYS A 55 -10.83 7.76 -3.35
C LYS A 55 -10.57 8.51 -4.66
N MET A 56 -9.69 7.99 -5.52
CA MET A 56 -9.43 8.52 -6.87
C MET A 56 -10.47 8.06 -7.93
N GLY A 57 -11.41 7.18 -7.58
CA GLY A 57 -12.37 6.59 -8.52
C GLY A 57 -11.80 5.47 -9.40
N ARG A 58 -10.58 4.98 -9.10
CA ARG A 58 -9.91 3.89 -9.83
C ARG A 58 -10.32 2.52 -9.29
N LEU A 59 -11.63 2.26 -9.33
CA LEU A 59 -12.26 1.11 -8.67
C LEU A 59 -11.71 -0.25 -9.12
N MET A 60 -11.39 -0.42 -10.41
CA MET A 60 -10.84 -1.68 -10.92
C MET A 60 -9.46 -1.99 -10.35
N GLU A 61 -8.65 -0.98 -10.06
CA GLU A 61 -7.31 -1.16 -9.50
C GLU A 61 -7.38 -1.34 -7.98
N ALA A 62 -8.27 -0.61 -7.32
CA ALA A 62 -8.58 -0.82 -5.90
C ALA A 62 -9.02 -2.27 -5.63
N GLN A 63 -9.96 -2.79 -6.43
CA GLN A 63 -10.45 -4.16 -6.29
C GLN A 63 -9.32 -5.20 -6.42
N LYS A 64 -8.37 -4.98 -7.33
CA LYS A 64 -7.20 -5.86 -7.47
C LYS A 64 -6.34 -5.83 -6.21
N CYS A 65 -6.09 -4.65 -5.66
CA CYS A 65 -5.29 -4.50 -4.44
C CYS A 65 -5.97 -5.19 -3.25
N TYR A 66 -7.28 -4.97 -3.06
CA TYR A 66 -8.04 -5.66 -2.01
C TYR A 66 -8.08 -7.17 -2.19
N THR A 67 -8.16 -7.67 -3.42
CA THR A 67 -8.13 -9.12 -3.68
C THR A 67 -6.78 -9.72 -3.31
N LEU A 68 -5.69 -9.02 -3.62
CA LEU A 68 -4.34 -9.44 -3.24
C LEU A 68 -4.17 -9.41 -1.71
N ALA A 69 -4.56 -8.32 -1.04
CA ALA A 69 -4.53 -8.20 0.42
C ALA A 69 -5.36 -9.32 1.10
N MET A 70 -6.57 -9.58 0.60
CA MET A 70 -7.44 -10.63 1.13
C MET A 70 -6.85 -12.02 0.94
N ASN A 71 -6.21 -12.30 -0.20
CA ASN A 71 -5.54 -13.58 -0.42
C ASN A 71 -4.36 -13.79 0.54
N LEU A 72 -3.61 -12.73 0.86
CA LEU A 72 -2.52 -12.78 1.82
C LEU A 72 -3.04 -12.99 3.25
N TRP A 73 -4.07 -12.26 3.66
CA TRP A 73 -4.71 -12.45 4.97
C TRP A 73 -5.36 -13.83 5.14
N ASN A 74 -5.97 -14.36 4.08
CA ASN A 74 -6.69 -15.63 4.11
C ASN A 74 -5.81 -16.84 3.74
N GLY A 75 -4.51 -16.61 3.53
CA GLY A 75 -3.50 -17.63 3.21
C GLY A 75 -2.81 -18.28 4.42
N TYR A 76 -3.26 -17.97 5.65
CA TYR A 76 -2.78 -18.56 6.91
C TYR A 76 -3.56 -19.82 7.33
#